data_AF-A0A3N0ZK86-F1
#
_entry.id   AF-A0A3N0ZK86-F1
#
_cell.length_a   1.000
_cell.length_b   1.000
_cell.length_c   1.000
_cell.angle_alpha   90.00
_cell.angle_beta   90.00
_cell.angle_gamma   90.00
#
_symmetry.space_group_name_H-M   'P 1'
#
loop_
_entity.id
_entity.type
_entity.pdbx_description
1 polymer ?
#
loop_
_entity_poly.entity_id
_entity_poly.type
_entity_poly.pdbx_seq_one_letter_code
_entity_poly.pdbx_strand_id
1 'polypeptide(L)'
;MSAMEKVTKNEFVDLVSERVMGDTKFVKVKLYGEIHNVEVEEDENILQAMFRANLDPPFSCQVGTCGTCMAKLESGNVTMDEPDALTEEDIKNGFILTCQAHPKSDDCFVNYDY
;
A
#
# COMPACT_ATOMS: atom_id res chain seq x y z
N MET A 1 30.55 -33.57 -25.02
CA MET A 1 29.81 -32.59 -25.84
C MET A 1 28.33 -32.77 -25.55
N SER A 2 27.72 -31.71 -25.04
CA SER A 2 26.28 -31.45 -24.77
C SER A 2 25.39 -32.60 -24.30
N ALA A 3 25.20 -32.70 -22.98
CA ALA A 3 23.90 -33.06 -22.43
C ALA A 3 23.08 -31.76 -22.36
N MET A 4 22.15 -31.58 -23.30
CA MET A 4 21.05 -30.63 -23.17
C MET A 4 19.87 -31.42 -22.62
N GLU A 5 19.72 -31.43 -21.30
CA GLU A 5 18.48 -31.89 -20.69
C GLU A 5 17.38 -30.87 -20.96
N LYS A 6 16.37 -31.33 -21.68
CA LYS A 6 15.20 -30.56 -22.07
C LYS A 6 14.37 -30.35 -20.80
N VAL A 7 14.44 -29.14 -20.24
CA VAL A 7 13.47 -28.69 -19.23
C VAL A 7 12.09 -28.68 -19.88
N THR A 8 11.16 -29.46 -19.34
CA THR A 8 9.81 -29.54 -19.88
C THR A 8 8.96 -28.40 -19.36
N LYS A 9 8.08 -27.87 -20.23
CA LYS A 9 7.23 -26.70 -20.02
C LYS A 9 6.30 -26.81 -18.78
N ASN A 10 6.18 -27.99 -18.18
CA ASN A 10 5.28 -28.28 -17.07
C ASN A 10 5.91 -27.94 -15.70
N GLU A 11 7.20 -28.18 -15.51
CA GLU A 11 7.89 -27.83 -14.24
C GLU A 11 8.04 -26.31 -14.06
N PHE A 12 8.05 -25.56 -15.16
CA PHE A 12 8.08 -24.09 -15.12
C PHE A 12 6.72 -23.48 -14.76
N VAL A 13 5.62 -24.22 -14.94
CA VAL A 13 4.25 -23.74 -14.64
C VAL A 13 3.90 -23.97 -13.17
N ASP A 14 4.44 -25.03 -12.56
CA ASP A 14 4.20 -25.33 -11.15
C ASP A 14 4.91 -24.33 -10.21
N LEU A 15 6.11 -23.85 -10.57
CA LEU A 15 6.90 -22.88 -9.79
C LEU A 15 6.31 -21.45 -9.72
N VAL A 16 5.33 -21.12 -10.54
CA VAL A 16 4.71 -19.76 -10.57
C VAL A 16 3.34 -19.75 -9.87
N SER A 17 2.76 -20.93 -9.60
CA SER A 17 1.42 -21.04 -9.01
C SER A 17 1.40 -20.96 -7.47
N GLU A 18 2.55 -21.13 -6.82
CA GLU A 18 2.75 -20.94 -5.38
C GLU A 18 3.34 -19.56 -5.07
N ARG A 19 2.86 -18.52 -5.75
CA ARG A 19 3.05 -17.15 -5.27
C ARG A 19 2.38 -17.12 -3.89
N VAL A 20 3.18 -17.03 -2.84
CA VAL A 20 2.74 -16.84 -1.46
C VAL A 20 1.62 -15.81 -1.51
N MET A 21 0.39 -16.23 -1.24
CA MET A 21 -0.73 -15.32 -1.09
C MET A 21 -0.50 -14.60 0.22
N GLY A 22 0.32 -13.55 0.18
CA GLY A 22 0.43 -12.61 1.28
C GLY A 22 -0.95 -12.04 1.59
N ASP A 23 -1.15 -11.59 2.82
CA ASP A 23 -2.45 -11.08 3.29
C ASP A 23 -2.80 -9.73 2.63
N THR A 24 -3.14 -9.77 1.34
CA THR A 24 -3.53 -8.61 0.55
C THR A 24 -4.79 -7.97 1.13
N LYS A 25 -4.79 -6.64 1.23
CA LYS A 25 -5.94 -5.84 1.67
C LYS A 25 -6.43 -4.93 0.57
N PHE A 26 -7.72 -4.58 0.61
CA PHE A 26 -8.29 -3.56 -0.28
C PHE A 26 -8.55 -2.27 0.50
N VAL A 27 -8.07 -1.15 -0.02
CA VAL A 27 -8.24 0.18 0.57
C VAL A 27 -8.98 1.07 -0.41
N LYS A 28 -10.04 1.72 0.06
CA LYS A 28 -10.64 2.83 -0.71
C LYS A 28 -9.78 4.06 -0.52
N VAL A 29 -9.46 4.74 -1.61
CA VAL A 29 -8.72 6.01 -1.56
C VAL A 29 -9.50 7.08 -2.29
N LYS A 30 -9.81 8.17 -1.60
CA LYS A 30 -10.33 9.39 -2.22
C LYS A 30 -9.17 10.31 -2.56
N LEU A 31 -9.01 10.61 -3.84
CA LEU A 31 -7.94 11.43 -4.38
C LEU A 31 -8.49 12.30 -5.53
N TYR A 32 -8.31 13.62 -5.44
CA TYR A 32 -8.74 14.57 -6.47
C TYR A 32 -10.22 14.45 -6.87
N GLY A 33 -11.08 14.19 -5.89
CA GLY A 33 -12.53 14.05 -6.07
C GLY A 33 -13.00 12.68 -6.55
N GLU A 34 -12.08 11.75 -6.87
CA GLU A 34 -12.39 10.39 -7.29
C GLU A 34 -12.15 9.37 -6.18
N ILE A 35 -12.88 8.26 -6.19
CA ILE A 35 -12.67 7.13 -5.27
C ILE A 35 -12.09 5.96 -6.06
N HIS A 36 -10.92 5.50 -5.62
CA HIS A 36 -10.21 4.36 -6.18
C HIS A 36 -10.23 3.19 -5.19
N ASN A 37 -10.35 1.96 -5.70
CA ASN A 37 -10.10 0.76 -4.91
C ASN A 37 -8.66 0.32 -5.18
N VAL A 38 -7.81 0.39 -4.17
CA VAL A 38 -6.39 0.08 -4.26
C VAL A 38 -6.16 -1.24 -3.53
N GLU A 39 -5.61 -2.22 -4.25
CA GLU A 39 -5.10 -3.45 -3.67
C GLU A 39 -3.76 -3.15 -3.02
N VAL A 40 -3.53 -3.56 -1.77
CA VAL A 40 -2.29 -3.35 -1.02
C VAL A 40 -1.70 -4.72 -0.69
N GLU A 41 -0.52 -5.02 -1.22
CA GLU A 41 0.21 -6.27 -0.92
C GLU A 41 0.79 -6.24 0.51
N GLU A 42 1.07 -7.41 1.09
CA GLU A 42 1.48 -7.53 2.50
C GLU A 42 2.71 -6.69 2.88
N ASP A 43 3.70 -6.62 1.98
CA ASP A 43 4.95 -5.87 2.17
C ASP A 43 4.89 -4.42 1.65
N GLU A 44 3.71 -3.95 1.28
CA GLU A 44 3.50 -2.66 0.64
C GLU A 44 2.79 -1.68 1.58
N ASN A 45 3.23 -0.43 1.60
CA ASN A 45 2.45 0.65 2.24
C ASN A 45 1.41 1.23 1.26
N ILE A 46 0.44 1.97 1.79
CA ILE A 46 -0.66 2.53 0.99
C ILE A 46 -0.14 3.40 -0.16
N LEU A 47 0.91 4.21 0.04
CA LEU A 47 1.46 5.06 -1.00
C LEU A 47 2.05 4.24 -2.17
N GLN A 48 2.83 3.21 -1.87
CA GLN A 48 3.40 2.32 -2.88
C GLN A 48 2.29 1.63 -3.70
N ALA A 49 1.24 1.15 -3.02
CA ALA A 49 0.10 0.51 -3.65
C ALA A 49 -0.64 1.46 -4.60
N MET A 50 -0.76 2.74 -4.23
CA MET A 50 -1.31 3.77 -5.10
C MET A 50 -0.46 3.99 -6.35
N PHE A 51 0.87 4.03 -6.24
CA PHE A 51 1.75 4.12 -7.41
C PHE A 51 1.63 2.89 -8.32
N ARG A 52 1.56 1.68 -7.74
CA ARG A 52 1.33 0.44 -8.50
C ARG A 52 -0.01 0.46 -9.24
N ALA A 53 -1.02 1.09 -8.65
CA ALA A 53 -2.32 1.34 -9.26
C ALA A 53 -2.32 2.49 -10.30
N ASN A 54 -1.16 3.07 -10.65
CA ASN A 54 -1.00 4.24 -11.52
C ASN A 54 -1.75 5.50 -11.04
N LEU A 55 -1.86 5.68 -9.72
CA LEU A 55 -2.32 6.93 -9.11
C LEU A 55 -1.12 7.85 -8.80
N ASP A 56 -1.38 9.15 -8.73
CA ASP A 56 -0.37 10.18 -8.43
C ASP A 56 -0.75 11.00 -7.19
N PRO A 57 -0.74 10.40 -5.99
CA PRO A 57 -0.99 11.14 -4.76
C PRO A 57 0.16 12.12 -4.44
N PRO A 58 -0.09 13.18 -3.67
CA PRO A 58 0.97 14.02 -3.14
C PRO A 58 2.01 13.22 -2.33
N PHE A 59 3.30 13.37 -2.65
CA PHE A 59 4.40 12.74 -1.92
C PHE A 59 5.71 13.54 -2.02
N SER A 60 6.67 13.25 -1.14
CA SER A 60 8.03 13.80 -1.22
C SER A 60 9.09 12.84 -0.67
N CYS A 61 9.22 12.70 0.66
CA CYS A 61 10.38 12.00 1.25
C CYS A 61 10.26 10.48 1.35
N GLN A 62 9.04 9.94 1.44
CA GLN A 62 8.74 8.51 1.63
C GLN A 62 9.35 7.87 2.90
N VAL A 63 9.79 8.67 3.87
CA VAL A 63 10.44 8.23 5.11
C VAL A 63 9.80 8.84 6.36
N GLY A 64 8.53 9.22 6.29
CA GLY A 64 7.76 9.66 7.47
C GLY A 64 7.98 11.11 7.95
N THR A 65 8.91 11.87 7.38
CA THR A 65 9.34 13.17 7.98
C THR A 65 8.77 14.44 7.34
N CYS A 66 8.24 14.39 6.12
CA CYS A 66 7.84 15.62 5.38
C CYS A 66 6.34 15.96 5.45
N GLY A 67 5.47 15.00 5.77
CA GLY A 67 4.02 15.19 5.81
C GLY A 67 3.31 15.35 4.46
N THR A 68 4.02 15.35 3.32
CA THR A 68 3.37 15.55 1.99
C THR A 68 2.35 14.46 1.65
N CYS A 69 2.59 13.23 2.09
CA CYS A 69 1.68 12.10 1.91
C CYS A 69 0.62 11.96 3.02
N MET A 70 0.38 13.03 3.78
CA MET A 70 -0.60 13.01 4.85
C MET A 70 -2.01 12.84 4.25
N ALA A 71 -2.79 11.97 4.88
CA ALA A 71 -4.16 11.68 4.52
C ALA A 71 -4.99 11.45 5.78
N LYS A 72 -6.31 11.52 5.67
CA LYS A 72 -7.22 11.21 6.76
C LYS A 72 -7.77 9.79 6.60
N LEU A 73 -7.65 8.98 7.64
CA LEU A 73 -8.30 7.67 7.73
C LEU A 73 -9.73 7.86 8.22
N GLU A 74 -10.71 7.71 7.32
CA GLU A 74 -12.14 7.89 7.63
C GLU A 74 -12.80 6.61 8.17
N SER A 75 -12.26 5.44 7.82
CA SER A 75 -12.68 4.14 8.35
C SER A 75 -11.54 3.12 8.31
N GLY A 76 -11.69 2.02 9.05
CA GLY A 76 -10.71 0.94 9.15
C GLY A 76 -9.59 1.23 10.13
N ASN A 77 -8.52 0.45 10.06
CA ASN A 77 -7.35 0.59 10.93
C ASN A 77 -6.05 0.34 10.16
N VAL A 78 -5.01 1.09 10.51
CA VAL A 78 -3.67 0.96 9.91
C VAL A 78 -2.62 0.92 11.01
N THR A 79 -1.47 0.32 10.72
CA THR A 79 -0.24 0.60 11.48
C THR A 79 0.64 1.54 10.69
N MET A 80 1.37 2.41 11.38
CA MET A 80 2.41 3.22 10.77
C MET A 80 3.78 2.83 11.31
N ASP A 81 4.77 2.73 10.42
CA ASP A 81 6.15 2.45 10.81
C ASP A 81 6.75 3.63 11.58
N GLU A 82 6.85 4.80 10.94
CA GLU A 82 7.44 6.01 11.53
C GLU A 82 6.57 7.26 11.25
N PRO A 83 5.65 7.65 12.16
CA PRO A 83 4.75 8.79 11.96
C PRO A 83 5.37 10.16 12.32
N ASP A 84 6.67 10.36 12.10
CA ASP A 84 7.46 11.50 12.61
C ASP A 84 6.93 12.89 12.21
N ALA A 85 6.27 13.02 11.07
CA ALA A 85 5.67 14.28 10.63
C ALA A 85 4.34 14.62 11.33
N LEU A 86 3.77 13.69 12.11
CA LEU A 86 2.48 13.85 12.78
C LEU A 86 2.66 14.08 14.27
N THR A 87 1.85 14.98 14.82
CA THR A 87 1.70 15.12 16.27
C THR A 87 0.77 14.03 16.82
N GLU A 88 0.79 13.82 18.14
CA GLU A 88 -0.19 12.93 18.78
C GLU A 88 -1.64 13.37 18.53
N GLU A 89 -1.89 14.69 18.41
CA GLU A 89 -3.21 15.22 18.12
C GLU A 89 -3.63 14.91 16.68
N ASP A 90 -2.71 14.99 15.72
CA ASP A 90 -2.98 14.60 14.34
C ASP A 90 -3.39 13.12 14.25
N ILE A 91 -2.64 12.24 14.93
CA ILE A 91 -2.96 10.81 14.99
C ILE A 91 -4.34 10.59 15.64
N LYS A 92 -4.65 11.28 16.75
CA LYS A 92 -5.97 11.21 17.39
C LYS A 92 -7.12 11.70 16.49
N ASN A 93 -6.83 12.66 15.61
CA ASN A 93 -7.77 13.18 14.62
C ASN A 93 -7.89 12.30 13.37
N GLY A 94 -7.20 11.17 13.34
CA GLY A 94 -7.25 10.18 12.25
C GLY A 94 -6.32 10.49 11.09
N PHE A 95 -5.32 11.36 11.26
CA PHE A 95 -4.30 11.57 10.24
C PHE A 95 -3.29 10.44 10.21
N ILE A 96 -2.87 10.08 9.00
CA ILE A 96 -1.89 9.04 8.71
C ILE A 96 -0.89 9.55 7.68
N LEU A 97 0.30 8.95 7.65
CA LEU A 97 1.26 9.09 6.56
C LEU A 97 1.17 7.87 5.66
N THR A 98 0.57 7.99 4.49
CA THR A 98 0.36 6.82 3.61
C THR A 98 1.64 6.15 3.17
N CYS A 99 2.78 6.86 3.15
CA CYS A 99 4.10 6.28 2.88
C CYS A 99 4.66 5.42 4.01
N GLN A 100 4.01 5.41 5.18
CA GLN A 100 4.38 4.58 6.33
C GLN A 100 3.22 3.69 6.79
N ALA A 101 2.03 3.85 6.20
CA ALA A 101 0.81 3.21 6.65
C ALA A 101 0.57 1.88 5.94
N HIS A 102 0.33 0.83 6.74
CA HIS A 102 -0.05 -0.51 6.31
C HIS A 102 -1.47 -0.84 6.81
N PRO A 103 -2.40 -1.22 5.93
CA PRO A 103 -3.77 -1.55 6.33
C PRO A 103 -3.81 -2.81 7.21
N LYS A 104 -4.64 -2.78 8.25
CA LYS A 104 -4.94 -3.94 9.12
C LYS A 104 -6.33 -4.53 8.88
N SER A 105 -7.11 -3.92 8.01
CA SER A 105 -8.46 -4.34 7.67
C SER A 105 -8.85 -3.96 6.25
N ASP A 106 -9.81 -4.69 5.67
CA ASP A 106 -10.30 -4.48 4.29
C ASP A 106 -11.31 -3.32 4.16
N ASP A 107 -11.66 -2.67 5.27
CA ASP A 107 -12.61 -1.56 5.34
C ASP A 107 -11.93 -0.18 5.46
N CYS A 108 -10.64 -0.11 5.15
CA CYS A 108 -9.90 1.14 5.20
C CYS A 108 -10.39 2.12 4.12
N PHE A 109 -10.72 3.35 4.53
CA PHE A 109 -10.99 4.46 3.64
C PHE A 109 -10.06 5.62 3.94
N VAL A 110 -9.17 5.92 3.00
CA VAL A 110 -8.17 6.99 3.10
C VAL A 110 -8.60 8.15 2.21
N ASN A 111 -8.71 9.33 2.78
CA ASN A 111 -9.09 10.55 2.08
C ASN A 111 -7.89 11.49 2.01
N TYR A 112 -7.46 11.88 0.81
CA TYR A 112 -6.45 12.91 0.56
C TYR A 112 -7.05 14.33 0.42
N ASP A 113 -8.37 14.44 0.25
CA ASP A 113 -9.12 15.69 0.02
C ASP A 113 -9.83 16.18 1.29
N TYR A 114 -9.25 15.92 2.47
CA TYR A 114 -9.88 16.13 3.78
C TYR A 114 -10.01 17.59 4.21
#